data_AF-A0AAF0M049-F1
#
_entry.id   AF-A0AAF0M049-F1
#
_cell.length_a   1.000
_cell.length_b   1.000
_cell.length_c   1.000
_cell.angle_alpha   90.00
_cell.angle_beta   90.00
_cell.angle_gamma   90.00
#
_symmetry.space_group_name_H-M   'P 1'
#
loop_
_entity.id
_entity.type
_entity.pdbx_description
1 polymer ?
#
loop_
_entity_poly.entity_id
_entity_poly.type
_entity_poly.pdbx_seq_one_letter_code
_entity_poly.pdbx_strand_id
1 'polypeptide(L)' 'MSLADKAKDATQKIVGKAEEAVGKHTDDAELTAQGHKDQSMGEARMETEKAKDAVDGK' A
#
# COMPACT_ATOMS: atom_id res chain seq x y z
N MET A 1 2.38 -10.03 -14.04
CA MET A 1 3.06 -9.56 -12.81
C MET A 1 4.20 -10.52 -12.48
N SER A 2 5.45 -10.04 -12.51
CA SER A 2 6.66 -10.84 -12.28
C SER A 2 6.87 -11.10 -10.78
N LEU A 3 7.73 -12.06 -10.41
CA LEU A 3 8.05 -12.36 -8.99
C LEU A 3 8.57 -11.12 -8.24
N ALA A 4 9.26 -10.23 -8.95
CA ALA A 4 9.75 -8.97 -8.43
C ALA A 4 8.61 -8.00 -8.05
N ASP A 5 7.50 -7.98 -8.81
CA ASP A 5 6.34 -7.14 -8.49
C ASP A 5 5.67 -7.62 -7.21
N LYS A 6 5.46 -8.94 -7.07
CA LYS A 6 4.91 -9.52 -5.83
C LYS A 6 5.79 -9.26 -4.61
N ALA A 7 7.11 -9.31 -4.77
CA ALA A 7 8.03 -9.01 -3.68
C ALA A 7 7.96 -7.53 -3.27
N LYS A 8 7.88 -6.59 -4.23
CA LYS A 8 7.69 -5.16 -3.95
C LYS A 8 6.36 -4.89 -3.25
N ASP A 9 5.28 -5.52 -3.70
CA ASP A 9 3.96 -5.38 -3.12
C ASP A 9 3.91 -5.87 -1.66
N ALA A 10 4.52 -7.03 -1.40
CA ALA A 10 4.67 -7.57 -0.05
C ALA A 10 5.56 -6.68 0.83
N THR A 11 6.66 -6.16 0.28
CA THR A 11 7.58 -5.27 1.00
C THR A 11 6.88 -3.97 1.38
N GLN A 12 6.14 -3.34 0.47
CA GLN A 12 5.37 -2.13 0.78
C GLN A 12 4.30 -2.37 1.84
N LYS A 13 3.60 -3.51 1.78
CA LYS A 13 2.64 -3.90 2.84
C LYS A 13 3.31 -4.11 4.19
N ILE A 14 4.51 -4.69 4.22
CA ILE A 14 5.26 -4.91 5.46
C ILE A 14 5.74 -3.58 6.03
N VAL A 15 6.30 -2.70 5.18
CA VAL A 15 6.79 -1.38 5.58
C VAL A 15 5.64 -0.53 6.13
N GLY A 16 4.52 -0.42 5.42
CA GLY A 16 3.36 0.35 5.89
C GLY A 16 2.76 -0.19 7.19
N LYS A 17 2.72 -1.52 7.38
CA LYS A 17 2.32 -2.12 8.67
C LYS A 17 3.32 -1.86 9.78
N ALA A 18 4.62 -1.85 9.47
CA ALA A 18 5.66 -1.55 10.44
C ALA A 18 5.58 -0.07 10.87
N GLU A 19 5.38 0.86 9.94
CA GLU A 19 5.17 2.28 10.23
C GLU A 19 3.90 2.50 11.08
N GLU A 20 2.80 1.81 10.75
CA GLU A 20 1.57 1.87 11.56
C GLU A 20 1.78 1.31 12.97
N ALA A 21 2.50 0.18 13.10
CA ALA A 21 2.78 -0.44 14.39
C ALA A 21 3.72 0.42 15.24
N VAL A 22 4.79 0.96 14.64
CA VAL A 22 5.73 1.87 15.31
C VAL A 22 5.03 3.17 15.69
N GLY A 23 4.25 3.77 14.80
CA GLY A 23 3.45 4.96 15.10
C GLY A 23 2.50 4.75 16.27
N LYS A 24 1.75 3.64 16.28
CA LYS A 24 0.87 3.26 17.40
C LYS A 24 1.63 3.03 18.71
N HIS A 25 2.84 2.47 18.64
CA HIS A 25 3.63 2.15 19.82
C HIS A 25 4.37 3.36 20.41
N THR A 26 4.67 4.36 19.57
CA THR A 26 5.40 5.57 19.95
C THR A 26 4.47 6.76 20.21
N ASP A 27 3.14 6.54 20.18
CA ASP A 27 2.10 7.60 20.21
C ASP A 27 2.29 8.67 19.12
N ASP A 28 2.90 8.26 18.00
CA ASP A 28 3.24 9.13 16.89
C ASP A 28 2.10 9.09 15.86
N ALA A 29 1.16 10.01 16.06
CA ALA A 29 -0.04 10.13 15.24
C ALA A 29 0.28 10.42 13.77
N GLU A 30 1.43 11.05 13.49
CA GLU A 30 1.87 11.38 12.14
C GLU A 30 2.27 10.11 11.37
N LEU A 31 3.10 9.24 11.98
CA LEU A 31 3.48 7.94 11.43
C LEU A 31 2.28 7.01 11.20
N THR A 32 1.35 6.98 12.16
CA THR A 32 0.12 6.18 12.03
C THR A 32 -0.77 6.69 10.88
N ALA A 33 -0.92 8.01 10.75
CA ALA A 33 -1.69 8.62 9.68
C ALA A 33 -1.01 8.42 8.30
N GLN A 34 0.32 8.44 8.26
CA GLN A 34 1.09 8.22 7.05
C GLN A 34 0.95 6.77 6.54
N GLY A 35 1.09 5.77 7.42
CA GLY A 35 0.86 4.37 7.08
C GLY A 35 -0.57 4.09 6.56
N HIS A 36 -1.58 4.69 7.20
CA HIS A 36 -2.97 4.60 6.73
C HIS A 36 -3.20 5.28 5.37
N LYS A 37 -2.58 6.45 5.16
CA LYS A 37 -2.65 7.15 3.86
C LYS A 37 -2.00 6.34 2.75
N ASP A 38 -0.84 5.76 2.99
CA ASP A 38 -0.11 4.97 2.00
C ASP A 38 -0.86 3.68 1.66
N GLN A 39 -1.49 3.01 2.64
CA GLN A 39 -2.41 1.90 2.36
C GLN A 39 -3.57 2.33 1.48
N SER A 40 -4.24 3.44 1.83
CA SER A 40 -5.41 3.94 1.09
C SER A 40 -5.05 4.34 -0.34
N MET A 41 -3.93 5.02 -0.55
CA MET A 41 -3.43 5.35 -1.89
C MET A 41 -3.04 4.11 -2.68
N GLY A 42 -2.42 3.12 -2.03
CA GLY A 42 -2.05 1.85 -2.65
C GLY A 42 -3.27 1.07 -3.13
N GLU A 43 -4.32 0.97 -2.31
CA GLU A 43 -5.59 0.35 -2.69
C GLU A 43 -6.27 1.10 -3.83
N ALA A 44 -6.35 2.44 -3.75
CA ALA A 44 -6.92 3.26 -4.82
C ALA A 44 -6.17 3.11 -6.15
N ARG A 45 -4.84 3.02 -6.12
CA ARG A 45 -4.02 2.74 -7.32
C ARG A 45 -4.31 1.36 -7.88
N MET A 46 -4.34 0.33 -7.03
CA MET A 46 -4.65 -1.03 -7.48
C MET A 46 -6.04 -1.13 -8.09
N GLU A 47 -7.05 -0.47 -7.51
CA GLU A 47 -8.39 -0.42 -8.10
C GLU A 47 -8.40 0.33 -9.43
N THR A 48 -7.68 1.46 -9.51
CA THR A 48 -7.54 2.22 -10.76
C THR A 48 -6.84 1.42 -11.84
N GLU A 49 -5.75 0.72 -11.52
CA GLU A 49 -5.04 -0.15 -12.46
C GLU A 49 -5.89 -1.35 -12.87
N LYS A 50 -6.63 -1.98 -11.95
CA LYS A 50 -7.61 -3.03 -12.30
C LYS A 50 -8.70 -2.53 -13.23
N ALA A 51 -9.24 -1.34 -12.98
CA ALA A 51 -10.25 -0.73 -13.83
C ALA A 51 -9.69 -0.41 -15.21
N LYS A 52 -8.45 0.09 -15.28
CA LYS A 52 -7.74 0.31 -16.55
C LYS A 52 -7.47 -1.00 -17.28
N ASP A 53 -6.94 -2.02 -16.63
CA ASP A 53 -6.67 -3.35 -17.22
C ASP A 53 -7.96 -4.00 -17.76
N ALA A 54 -9.08 -3.86 -17.02
CA ALA A 54 -10.39 -4.32 -17.47
C ALA A 54 -10.96 -3.53 -18.67
N VAL A 55 -10.54 -2.28 -18.85
CA VAL A 55 -10.93 -1.41 -19.97
C VAL A 55 -10.01 -1.57 -21.19
N ASP A 56 -8.70 -1.71 -20.97
CA ASP A 56 -7.66 -1.89 -22.00
C ASP A 56 -7.64 -3.32 -22.56
N GLY A 57 -8.14 -4.30 -21.80
CA GLY A 57 -8.25 -5.71 -22.20
C GLY A 57 -9.38 -6.04 -23.19
N LYS A 58 -9.94 -5.07 -23.93
CA LYS A 58 -11.05 -5.26 -24.87
C LYS A 58 -10.73 -4.87 -26.31
#